data_AF-A0A2R7KRL1-F1
#
_entry.id   AF-A0A2R7KRL1-F1
#
_cell.length_a   1.000
_cell.length_b   1.000
_cell.length_c   1.000
_cell.angle_alpha   90.00
_cell.angle_beta   90.00
_cell.angle_gamma   90.00
#
_symmetry.space_group_name_H-M   'P 1'
#
loop_
_entity.id
_entity.type
_entity.pdbx_description
1 polymer ?
#
loop_
_entity_poly.entity_id
_entity_poly.type
_entity_poly.pdbx_seq_one_letter_code
_entity_poly.pdbx_strand_id
1 'polypeptide(L)'
;MAIKPPQDMSNEELLKNESIFKTSVTLTIISCTFMLAVGIYLLIAKGGKINAFLFLPVVFAATGFTTYNSLKAIRKEKAARDI
;
A
#
# COMPACT_ATOMS: atom_id res chain seq x y z
N MET A 1 -0.38 -14.47 -10.46
CA MET A 1 -1.05 -15.18 -9.34
C MET A 1 -2.53 -14.94 -9.49
N ALA A 2 -3.33 -15.96 -9.78
CA ALA A 2 -4.76 -15.85 -9.53
C ALA A 2 -4.92 -15.56 -8.03
N ILE A 3 -5.49 -14.41 -7.70
CA ILE A 3 -5.72 -14.03 -6.30
C ILE A 3 -6.83 -14.96 -5.82
N LYS A 4 -6.43 -16.11 -5.24
CA LYS A 4 -7.38 -16.96 -4.53
C LYS A 4 -8.03 -16.14 -3.44
N PRO A 5 -9.31 -16.35 -3.14
CA PRO A 5 -9.91 -15.80 -1.93
C PRO A 5 -9.09 -16.22 -0.69
N PRO A 6 -9.02 -15.40 0.38
CA PRO A 6 -8.27 -15.76 1.59
C PRO A 6 -8.65 -17.12 2.18
N GLN A 7 -9.93 -17.51 2.08
CA GLN A 7 -10.43 -18.80 2.55
C GLN A 7 -9.83 -20.01 1.81
N ASP A 8 -9.40 -19.84 0.55
CA ASP A 8 -8.88 -20.93 -0.29
C ASP A 8 -7.35 -21.02 -0.28
N MET A 9 -6.68 -20.16 0.50
CA MET A 9 -5.22 -20.16 0.66
C MET A 9 -4.78 -21.15 1.74
N SER A 10 -3.64 -21.82 1.54
CA SER A 10 -2.98 -22.57 2.61
C SER A 10 -2.43 -21.64 3.69
N ASN A 11 -2.17 -22.13 4.90
CA ASN A 11 -1.63 -21.30 6.00
C ASN A 11 -0.30 -20.62 5.61
N GLU A 12 0.58 -21.34 4.91
CA GLU A 12 1.85 -20.79 4.40
C GLU A 12 1.64 -19.70 3.35
N GLU A 13 0.70 -19.91 2.41
CA GLU A 13 0.33 -18.90 1.41
C GLU A 13 -0.23 -17.65 2.08
N LEU A 14 -1.04 -17.83 3.13
CA LEU A 14 -1.70 -16.76 3.89
C LEU A 14 -0.67 -15.89 4.64
N LEU A 15 0.28 -16.51 5.34
CA LEU A 15 1.37 -15.83 6.05
C LEU A 15 2.32 -15.11 5.09
N LYS A 16 2.67 -15.76 3.97
CA LYS A 16 3.53 -15.16 2.94
C LYS A 16 2.86 -13.95 2.31
N ASN A 17 1.58 -14.07 1.94
CA ASN A 17 0.81 -12.97 1.37
C ASN A 17 0.65 -11.83 2.37
N GLU A 18 0.40 -12.10 3.66
CA GLU A 18 0.36 -11.07 4.70
C GLU A 18 1.64 -10.23 4.71
N SER A 19 2.81 -10.87 4.71
CA SER A 19 4.11 -10.19 4.69
C SER A 19 4.30 -9.34 3.43
N ILE A 20 3.96 -9.89 2.26
CA ILE A 20 4.04 -9.17 0.97
C ILE A 20 3.13 -7.95 0.97
N PHE A 21 1.86 -8.10 1.35
CA PHE A 21 0.90 -6.99 1.37
C PHE A 21 1.26 -5.94 2.42
N LYS A 22 1.73 -6.35 3.60
CA LYS A 22 2.22 -5.43 4.63
C LYS A 22 3.41 -4.62 4.12
N THR A 23 4.39 -5.30 3.51
CA THR A 23 5.57 -4.66 2.92
C THR A 23 5.19 -3.70 1.79
N SER A 24 4.28 -4.11 0.90
CA SER A 24 3.80 -3.29 -0.21
C SER A 24 3.09 -2.03 0.27
N VAL A 25 2.21 -2.14 1.27
CA VAL A 25 1.54 -0.98 1.88
C VAL A 25 2.57 -0.05 2.53
N THR A 26 3.50 -0.58 3.31
CA THR A 26 4.55 0.22 3.95
C THR A 26 5.42 0.94 2.92
N LEU A 27 5.88 0.25 1.88
CA LEU A 27 6.69 0.84 0.82
C LEU A 27 5.92 1.94 0.08
N THR A 28 4.64 1.70 -0.22
CA THR A 28 3.77 2.68 -0.87
C THR A 28 3.66 3.97 -0.04
N ILE A 29 3.43 3.84 1.28
CA ILE A 29 3.35 4.99 2.18
C ILE A 29 4.67 5.77 2.23
N ILE A 30 5.81 5.07 2.32
CA ILE A 30 7.13 5.68 2.35
C ILE A 30 7.39 6.45 1.04
N SER A 31 7.14 5.80 -0.11
CA SER A 31 7.32 6.43 -1.42
C SER A 31 6.40 7.64 -1.61
N CYS A 32 5.14 7.55 -1.19
CA CYS A 32 4.21 8.67 -1.25
C CYS A 32 4.67 9.85 -0.38
N THR A 33 5.11 9.56 0.86
CA THR A 33 5.65 10.58 1.78
C THR A 33 6.87 11.27 1.19
N PHE A 34 7.80 10.48 0.62
CA PHE A 34 8.99 11.02 -0.02
C PHE A 34 8.66 11.90 -1.24
N MET A 35 7.73 11.44 -2.09
CA MET A 35 7.27 12.22 -3.24
C MET A 35 6.61 13.54 -2.82
N LEU A 36 5.78 13.53 -1.76
CA LEU A 36 5.20 14.78 -1.23
C LEU A 36 6.28 15.72 -0.71
N ALA A 37 7.26 15.23 0.05
CA ALA A 37 8.35 16.05 0.57
C ALA A 37 9.16 16.70 -0.57
N VAL A 38 9.52 15.93 -1.59
CA VAL A 38 10.20 16.44 -2.80
C VAL A 38 9.30 17.43 -3.56
N GLY A 39 8.01 17.12 -3.70
CA GLY A 39 7.04 17.97 -4.37
C GLY A 39 6.87 19.32 -3.69
N ILE A 40 6.78 19.35 -2.35
CA ILE A 40 6.70 20.57 -1.54
C ILE A 40 8.00 21.37 -1.65
N TYR A 41 9.16 20.70 -1.55
CA TYR A 41 10.45 21.35 -1.74
C TYR A 41 10.55 22.05 -3.11
N LEU A 42 10.17 21.34 -4.18
CA LEU A 42 10.16 21.90 -5.53
C LEU A 42 9.14 23.03 -5.70
N LEU A 43 7.97 22.93 -5.04
CA LEU A 43 6.96 23.99 -5.05
C LEU A 43 7.53 25.29 -4.48
N ILE A 44 8.22 25.22 -3.34
CA ILE A 44 8.84 26.38 -2.69
C ILE A 44 10.02 26.89 -3.53
N ALA A 45 10.93 26.01 -3.94
CA ALA A 45 12.14 26.37 -4.69
C ALA A 45 11.84 26.97 -6.08
N LYS A 46 10.72 26.59 -6.71
CA LYS A 46 10.31 27.08 -8.04
C LYS A 46 9.21 28.15 -8.00
N GLY A 47 9.00 28.80 -6.87
CA GLY A 47 8.09 29.95 -6.76
C GLY A 47 6.61 29.60 -6.94
N GLY A 48 6.15 28.51 -6.34
CA GLY A 48 4.74 28.13 -6.32
C GLY A 48 4.24 27.36 -7.54
N LYS A 49 5.14 26.94 -8.45
CA LYS A 49 4.76 26.10 -9.59
C LYS A 49 4.42 24.68 -9.12
N ILE A 50 3.14 24.32 -9.26
CA ILE A 50 2.63 22.99 -8.94
C ILE A 50 3.33 21.95 -9.83
N ASN A 51 3.70 20.82 -9.24
CA ASN A 51 4.40 19.72 -9.91
C ASN A 51 3.69 18.39 -9.67
N ALA A 52 3.95 17.41 -10.54
CA ALA A 52 3.27 16.11 -10.51
C ALA A 52 3.48 15.31 -9.22
N PHE A 53 4.59 15.53 -8.50
CA PHE A 53 4.90 14.83 -7.25
C PHE A 53 3.94 15.18 -6.11
N LEU A 54 3.20 16.29 -6.21
CA LEU A 54 2.16 16.66 -5.26
C LEU A 54 0.85 15.86 -5.47
N PHE A 55 0.59 15.37 -6.69
CA PHE A 55 -0.65 14.67 -7.04
C PHE A 55 -0.52 13.16 -7.18
N LEU A 56 0.66 12.66 -7.59
CA LEU A 56 0.97 11.23 -7.68
C LEU A 56 0.57 10.43 -6.42
N PRO A 57 0.84 10.91 -5.19
CA PRO A 57 0.43 10.24 -3.95
C PRO A 57 -1.07 10.02 -3.84
N VAL A 58 -1.89 10.93 -4.36
CA VAL A 58 -3.37 10.81 -4.36
C VAL A 58 -3.81 9.66 -5.25
N VAL A 59 -3.16 9.49 -6.41
CA VAL A 59 -3.43 8.38 -7.33
C VAL A 59 -3.01 7.04 -6.69
N PHE A 60 -1.83 7.00 -6.07
CA PHE A 60 -1.35 5.80 -5.39
C PHE A 60 -2.16 5.45 -4.13
N ALA A 61 -2.80 6.42 -3.48
CA ALA A 61 -3.66 6.15 -2.32
C ALA A 61 -4.85 5.24 -2.68
N ALA A 62 -5.43 5.38 -3.89
CA ALA A 62 -6.52 4.51 -4.34
C ALA A 62 -6.07 3.04 -4.48
N THR A 63 -4.91 2.81 -5.10
CA THR A 63 -4.30 1.47 -5.22
C THR A 63 -3.82 0.93 -3.87
N GLY A 64 -3.33 1.81 -2.99
CA GLY A 64 -2.99 1.46 -1.61
C GLY A 64 -4.21 0.99 -0.81
N PHE A 65 -5.38 1.59 -1.04
CA PHE A 65 -6.62 1.24 -0.35
C PHE A 65 -7.11 -0.17 -0.69
N THR A 66 -7.10 -0.56 -1.97
CA THR A 66 -7.45 -1.93 -2.38
C THR A 66 -6.49 -2.96 -1.79
N THR A 67 -5.21 -2.63 -1.74
CA THR A 67 -4.15 -3.47 -1.17
C THR A 67 -4.32 -3.61 0.35
N TYR A 68 -4.68 -2.52 1.04
CA TYR A 68 -4.98 -2.51 2.46
C TYR A 68 -6.21 -3.37 2.81
N ASN A 69 -7.27 -3.29 2.00
CA ASN A 69 -8.46 -4.13 2.19
C ASN A 69 -8.13 -5.63 2.02
N SER A 70 -7.26 -5.97 1.07
CA SER A 70 -6.77 -7.34 0.90
C SER A 70 -5.97 -7.80 2.13
N LEU A 71 -5.09 -6.95 2.66
CA LEU A 71 -4.36 -7.23 3.90
C LEU A 71 -5.29 -7.41 5.10
N LYS A 72 -6.35 -6.59 5.20
CA LYS A 72 -7.37 -6.70 6.26
C LYS A 72 -8.13 -8.03 6.18
N ALA A 73 -8.49 -8.46 4.97
CA ALA A 73 -9.14 -9.75 4.75
C ALA A 73 -8.24 -10.93 5.17
N ILE A 74 -6.96 -10.89 4.79
CA ILE A 74 -5.96 -11.90 5.19
C ILE A 74 -5.80 -11.93 6.71
N ARG A 75 -5.69 -10.78 7.38
CA ARG A 75 -5.60 -10.72 8.85
C ARG A 75 -6.83 -11.27 9.56
N LYS A 76 -8.01 -11.04 8.99
CA LYS A 76 -9.26 -11.58 9.53
C LYS A 76 -9.29 -13.10 9.43
N GLU A 77 -8.89 -13.65 8.28
CA GLU A 77 -8.83 -15.10 8.06
C GLU A 77 -7.77 -15.76 8.95
N LYS A 78 -6.61 -15.12 9.10
CA LYS A 78 -5.56 -15.53 10.02
C LYS A 78 -6.06 -15.64 11.46
N ALA A 79 -6.73 -14.60 11.96
CA ALA A 79 -7.33 -14.60 13.29
C ALA A 79 -8.45 -15.66 13.45
N ALA A 80 -9.21 -15.95 12.39
CA ALA A 80 -10.23 -17.00 12.42
C ALA A 80 -9.63 -18.42 12.47
N ARG A 81 -8.42 -18.60 11.95
CA ARG A 81 -7.66 -19.87 11.94
C ARG A 81 -6.71 -20.03 13.13
N ASP A 82 -6.59 -19.01 13.98
CA ASP A 82 -5.70 -18.95 15.13
C ASP A 82 -4.22 -19.24 14.78
N ILE A 83 -3.77 -18.69 13.64
CA ILE A 83 -2.40 -18.79 13.10
C ILE A 83 -1.73 -17.42 12.93
#